data_AF-A0A176RY56-F1
#
_entry.id   AF-A0A176RY56-F1
#
_cell.length_a   1.000
_cell.length_b   1.000
_cell.length_c   1.000
_cell.angle_alpha   90.00
_cell.angle_beta   90.00
_cell.angle_gamma   90.00
#
_symmetry.space_group_name_H-M   'P 1'
#
loop_
_entity.id
_entity.type
_entity.pdbx_description
1 polymer ?
#
loop_
_entity_poly.entity_id
_entity_poly.type
_entity_poly.pdbx_seq_one_letter_code
_entity_poly.pdbx_strand_id
1 'polypeptide(L)' 'MIEPFSVAQARNSAIGYLSIREHASDELRHKLLKKGFAASVIDKVVIQLQTDNLLSDERFVESYVRIRINKGFG' A
#
# COMPACT_ATOMS: atom_id res chain seq x y z
N MET A 1 9.60 23.02 -8.43
CA MET A 1 8.42 23.36 -7.61
C MET A 1 7.50 22.15 -7.70
N ILE A 2 7.45 21.30 -6.67
CA ILE A 2 6.64 20.07 -6.71
C ILE A 2 5.22 20.47 -6.34
N GLU A 3 4.35 20.46 -7.35
CA GLU A 3 2.89 20.57 -7.28
C GLU A 3 2.29 19.82 -6.08
N PRO A 4 1.16 20.28 -5.51
CA PRO A 4 0.64 19.81 -4.24
C PRO A 4 0.43 18.29 -4.28
N PHE A 5 1.00 17.59 -3.30
CA PHE A 5 0.95 16.14 -3.06
C PHE A 5 -0.48 15.59 -3.13
N SER A 6 -0.97 15.42 -4.36
CA SER A 6 -2.37 15.10 -4.65
C SER A 6 -2.59 13.60 -4.71
N VAL A 7 -3.84 13.18 -4.50
CA VAL A 7 -4.25 11.77 -4.59
C VAL A 7 -3.85 11.15 -5.93
N ALA A 8 -3.99 11.90 -7.03
CA ALA A 8 -3.60 11.42 -8.36
C ALA A 8 -2.08 11.15 -8.47
N GLN A 9 -1.23 12.02 -7.93
CA GLN A 9 0.22 11.83 -7.96
C GLN A 9 0.68 10.68 -7.05
N ALA A 10 0.05 10.53 -5.88
CA ALA A 10 0.30 9.41 -4.98
C ALA A 10 -0.08 8.08 -5.65
N ARG A 11 -1.25 8.03 -6.33
CA ARG A 11 -1.70 6.86 -7.08
C ARG A 11 -0.76 6.51 -8.23
N ASN A 12 -0.35 7.49 -9.05
CA ASN A 12 0.61 7.24 -10.14
C ASN A 12 1.95 6.73 -9.61
N SER A 13 2.45 7.28 -8.50
CA SER A 13 3.67 6.77 -7.86
C SER A 13 3.48 5.34 -7.35
N ALA A 14 2.34 5.04 -6.75
CA ALA A 14 2.03 3.72 -6.21
C ALA A 14 1.91 2.67 -7.31
N ILE A 15 1.21 2.98 -8.40
CA ILE A 15 1.12 2.11 -9.59
C ILE A 15 2.53 1.86 -10.16
N GLY A 16 3.36 2.90 -10.27
CA GLY A 16 4.74 2.75 -10.75
C GLY A 16 5.56 1.77 -9.90
N TYR A 17 5.36 1.73 -8.58
CA TYR A 17 5.98 0.71 -7.73
C TYR A 17 5.40 -0.68 -8.01
N LEU A 18 4.07 -0.80 -8.04
CA LEU A 18 3.37 -2.08 -8.25
C LEU A 18 3.62 -2.69 -9.63
N SER A 19 3.88 -1.88 -10.65
CA SER A 19 4.23 -2.34 -12.00
C SER A 19 5.60 -3.01 -12.08
N ILE A 20 6.50 -2.74 -11.13
CA ILE A 20 7.84 -3.35 -11.09
C ILE A 20 7.78 -4.70 -10.38
N ARG A 21 7.07 -4.76 -9.25
CA ARG A 21 6.84 -5.99 -8.47
C ARG A 21 5.69 -5.79 -7.49
N GLU A 22 5.15 -6.90 -6.98
CA GLU A 22 4.23 -6.85 -5.85
C GLU A 22 4.90 -6.19 -4.62
N HIS A 23 4.16 -5.33 -3.93
CA HIS A 23 4.60 -4.62 -2.73
C HIS A 23 3.60 -4.84 -1.60
N ALA A 24 4.10 -5.00 -0.38
CA ALA A 24 3.24 -4.96 0.81
C ALA A 24 2.64 -3.56 0.99
N SER A 25 1.42 -3.47 1.51
CA SER A 25 0.75 -2.18 1.71
C SER A 25 1.56 -1.24 2.62
N ASP A 26 2.26 -1.76 3.63
CA ASP A 26 3.14 -0.97 4.51
C ASP A 26 4.44 -0.51 3.84
N GLU A 27 5.00 -1.30 2.92
CA GLU A 27 6.15 -0.89 2.11
C GLU A 27 5.75 0.27 1.19
N LEU A 28 4.57 0.14 0.58
CA LEU A 28 4.00 1.17 -0.30
C LEU A 28 3.71 2.47 0.46
N ARG A 29 3.10 2.37 1.66
CA ARG A 29 2.89 3.51 2.56
C ARG A 29 4.20 4.21 2.91
N HIS A 30 5.23 3.47 3.31
CA HIS A 30 6.54 4.03 3.65
C HIS A 30 7.20 4.77 2.47
N LYS A 31 7.11 4.19 1.27
CA LYS A 31 7.67 4.83 0.06
C LYS A 31 6.95 6.13 -0.28
N LEU A 32 5.63 6.15 -0.17
CA LEU A 32 4.84 7.35 -0.42
C LEU A 32 5.08 8.41 0.66
N LEU A 33 5.21 8.01 1.94
CA LEU A 33 5.59 8.93 3.02
C LEU A 33 6.97 9.55 2.75
N LYS A 34 7.97 8.74 2.36
CA LYS A 34 9.31 9.23 2.01
C LYS A 34 9.31 10.19 0.81
N LYS A 35 8.33 10.06 -0.10
CA LYS A 35 8.13 11.01 -1.20
C LYS A 35 7.49 12.33 -0.77
N GLY A 36 6.99 12.44 0.45
CA GLY A 36 6.36 13.66 0.98
C GLY A 36 4.83 13.68 0.89
N PHE A 37 4.18 12.57 0.54
CA PHE A 37 2.71 12.51 0.54
C PHE A 37 2.16 12.49 1.97
N ALA A 38 1.04 13.18 2.18
CA ALA A 38 0.34 13.17 3.46
C ALA A 38 -0.28 11.79 3.74
N ALA A 39 -0.27 11.34 5.00
CA ALA A 39 -0.84 10.05 5.41
C ALA A 39 -2.31 9.89 4.96
N SER A 40 -3.13 10.94 5.06
CA SER A 40 -4.53 10.94 4.62
C SER A 40 -4.70 10.73 3.11
N VAL A 41 -3.73 11.15 2.30
CA VAL A 41 -3.70 10.92 0.85
C VAL A 41 -3.26 9.49 0.55
N ILE A 42 -2.25 9.01 1.28
CA ILE A 42 -1.72 7.65 1.16
C ILE A 42 -2.81 6.63 1.48
N ASP A 43 -3.53 6.79 2.59
CA ASP A 43 -4.59 5.86 3.00
C ASP A 43 -5.70 5.76 1.95
N LYS A 44 -6.13 6.90 1.39
CA LYS A 44 -7.11 6.92 0.28
C LYS A 44 -6.60 6.16 -0.94
N VAL A 45 -5.34 6.37 -1.32
CA VAL A 45 -4.74 5.67 -2.47
C VAL A 45 -4.61 4.18 -2.21
N VAL A 46 -4.19 3.78 -1.01
CA VAL A 46 -4.04 2.38 -0.64
C VAL A 46 -5.40 1.66 -0.65
N ILE A 47 -6.44 2.25 -0.07
CA ILE A 47 -7.81 1.70 -0.10
C ILE A 47 -8.31 1.56 -1.55
N GLN A 48 -8.06 2.58 -2.39
CA GLN A 48 -8.44 2.54 -3.81
C GLN A 48 -7.71 1.41 -4.54
N LEU A 49 -6.40 1.23 -4.33
CA LEU A 49 -5.61 0.19 -4.98
C LEU A 49 -5.99 -1.22 -4.50
N GLN A 50 -6.40 -1.37 -3.24
CA GLN A 50 -6.96 -2.62 -2.72
C GLN A 50 -8.31 -2.94 -3.37
N THR A 51 -9.18 -1.94 -3.48
CA THR A 51 -10.49 -2.07 -4.16
C THR A 51 -10.33 -2.40 -5.65
N ASP A 52 -9.35 -1.79 -6.30
CA ASP A 52 -9.00 -2.03 -7.71
C ASP A 52 -8.27 -3.38 -7.91
N ASN A 53 -8.05 -4.17 -6.84
CA ASN A 53 -7.27 -5.42 -6.82
C ASN A 53 -5.84 -5.28 -7.39
N LEU A 54 -5.29 -4.06 -7.36
CA LEU A 54 -3.91 -3.74 -7.76
C LEU A 54 -2.93 -3.91 -6.59
N LEU A 55 -3.45 -3.85 -5.36
CA LEU A 55 -2.72 -4.10 -4.12
C LEU A 55 -3.46 -5.18 -3.34
N SER A 56 -3.01 -6.43 -3.46
CA SER A 56 -3.69 -7.54 -2.79
C SER A 56 -3.12 -7.77 -1.40
N ASP A 57 -3.83 -7.25 -0.39
CA ASP A 57 -3.61 -7.67 0.99
C ASP A 57 -4.32 -9.01 1.30
N GLU A 58 -5.15 -9.60 0.41
CA GLU A 58 -5.71 -10.95 0.64
C GLU A 58 -4.65 -12.06 0.48
N ARG A 59 -3.70 -11.91 -0.45
CA ARG A 59 -2.47 -12.74 -0.46
C ARG A 59 -1.59 -12.49 0.76
N PHE A 60 -1.63 -11.30 1.33
CA PHE A 60 -0.91 -10.93 2.55
C PHE A 60 -1.64 -11.44 3.81
N VAL A 61 -2.97 -11.44 3.86
CA VAL A 61 -3.84 -11.84 4.99
C VAL A 61 -3.94 -13.35 5.07
N GLU A 62 -3.98 -14.11 3.96
CA GLU A 62 -3.77 -15.57 4.02
C GLU A 62 -2.39 -15.92 4.60
N SER A 63 -1.33 -15.17 4.25
CA SER A 63 0.00 -15.35 4.85
C SER A 63 0.05 -14.87 6.32
N TYR A 64 -0.61 -13.77 6.66
CA TYR A 64 -0.59 -13.14 7.99
C TYR A 64 -1.45 -13.90 9.00
N VAL A 65 -2.62 -14.41 8.59
CA VAL A 65 -3.48 -15.29 9.38
C VAL A 65 -2.83 -16.66 9.56
N ARG A 66 -2.16 -17.24 8.54
CA ARG A 66 -1.40 -18.50 8.68
C ARG A 66 -0.20 -18.36 9.63
N ILE A 67 0.48 -17.20 9.65
CA ILE A 67 1.58 -16.92 10.60
C ILE A 67 1.06 -16.66 12.03
N ARG A 68 -0.13 -16.07 12.19
CA ARG A 68 -0.73 -15.79 13.52
C ARG A 68 -1.43 -17.01 14.13
N ILE A 69 -2.01 -17.91 13.33
CA ILE A 69 -2.56 -19.17 13.84
C ILE A 69 -1.44 -20.13 14.31
N ASN A 70 -0.26 -20.09 13.67
CA ASN A 70 0.87 -20.94 14.05
C ASN A 70 1.76 -20.35 15.17
N LYS A 71 1.40 -19.17 15.69
CA LYS A 71 2.02 -18.56 16.88
C LYS A 71 0.98 -18.41 17.99
N GLY A 72 0.55 -19.56 18.49
CA GLY A 72 0.08 -19.76 19.86
C GLY A 72 -0.70 -18.62 20.49
N PHE A 73 -1.94 -18.44 20.07
CA PHE A 73 -2.98 -18.08 21.01
C PHE A 73 -3.74 -19.38 21.29
N GLY A 74 -3.51 -19.93 22.48
CA GLY A 74 -4.39 -20.94 23.07
C GLY A 74 -5.72 -20.34 23.51
#